data_AF-A0A968S4W2-F1
#
_entry.id   AF-A0A968S4W2-F1
#
_cell.length_a   1.000
_cell.length_b   1.000
_cell.length_c   1.000
_cell.angle_alpha   90.00
_cell.angle_beta   90.00
_cell.angle_gamma   90.00
#
_symmetry.space_group_name_H-M   'P 1'
#
loop_
_entity.id
_entity.type
_entity.pdbx_description
1 polymer ?
#
loop_
_entity_poly.entity_id
_entity_poly.type
_entity_poly.pdbx_seq_one_letter_code
_entity_poly.pdbx_strand_id
1 'polypeptide(L)'
;MEKQLLSALLLLGVLGTIPPAWTQESAPANPTEAAADPEAQLKAQLQQLLARGQQQNRDRQSQQAISAFKQVLGLSQPLGYQDMTAAALIGLGRSYLLLDKPQEAIRYFGQAAPVFRKMNNRPGEASTFYSLGASYHRLGDRNQARDYFNQALELYRQAEDRSGESAALSQLRALDRPNPTVSQP
;
A
#
# COMPACT_ATOMS: atom_id res chain seq x y z
N MET A 1 -10.66 -3.25 27.86
CA MET A 1 -10.71 -1.81 27.52
C MET A 1 -11.18 -1.73 26.09
N GLU A 2 -12.50 -1.77 25.88
CA GLU A 2 -13.09 -2.13 24.57
C GLU A 2 -14.41 -1.37 24.37
N LYS A 3 -14.33 -0.04 24.43
CA LYS A 3 -15.50 0.85 24.28
C LYS A 3 -15.10 2.17 23.61
N GLN A 4 -14.78 2.16 22.32
CA GLN A 4 -14.67 3.40 21.50
C GLN A 4 -14.95 3.19 19.99
N LEU A 5 -15.53 2.07 19.54
CA LEU A 5 -15.73 1.84 18.08
C LEU A 5 -17.09 2.25 17.50
N LEU A 6 -17.98 2.90 18.26
CA LEU A 6 -19.36 3.17 17.79
C LEU A 6 -19.70 4.61 17.40
N SER A 7 -18.75 5.54 17.31
CA SER A 7 -19.08 6.96 17.08
C SER A 7 -18.97 7.46 15.63
N ALA A 8 -18.93 6.60 14.61
CA ALA A 8 -18.72 7.04 13.22
C ALA A 8 -19.73 6.50 12.19
N LEU A 9 -20.95 6.15 12.58
CA LEU A 9 -22.01 5.72 11.64
C LEU A 9 -23.39 6.28 12.01
N LEU A 10 -23.48 7.61 12.11
CA LEU A 10 -24.78 8.30 12.11
C LEU A 10 -24.70 9.49 11.17
N LEU A 11 -25.01 9.26 9.89
CA LEU A 11 -25.47 10.31 8.98
C LEU A 11 -26.16 9.68 7.77
N LEU A 12 -27.36 9.14 7.98
CA LEU A 12 -28.39 9.14 6.96
C LEU A 12 -29.71 9.52 7.62
N GLY A 13 -30.15 10.75 7.34
CA GLY A 13 -31.45 11.24 7.73
C GLY A 13 -32.55 10.57 6.91
N VAL A 14 -33.58 10.09 7.60
CA VAL A 14 -34.94 10.01 7.06
C VAL A 14 -35.87 10.52 8.16
N LEU A 15 -36.51 11.66 7.89
CA LEU A 15 -37.67 12.14 8.63
C LEU A 15 -38.87 11.23 8.34
N GLY A 16 -39.56 10.78 9.40
CA GLY A 16 -41.02 10.66 9.48
C GLY A 16 -41.75 9.61 8.62
N THR A 17 -42.27 8.57 9.26
CA THR A 17 -43.71 8.29 9.46
C THR A 17 -43.83 7.13 10.47
N ILE A 18 -44.79 7.23 11.41
CA ILE A 18 -45.11 6.14 12.35
C ILE A 18 -46.06 5.18 11.63
N PRO A 19 -45.71 3.90 11.36
CA PRO A 19 -46.63 2.95 10.77
C PRO A 19 -47.67 2.47 11.80
N PRO A 20 -48.92 2.16 11.38
CA PRO A 20 -49.96 1.67 12.28
C PRO A 20 -49.67 0.24 12.79
N ALA A 21 -50.17 -0.07 13.99
CA ALA A 21 -49.81 -1.24 14.80
C ALA A 21 -50.25 -2.64 14.30
N TRP A 22 -50.52 -2.83 13.00
CA TRP A 22 -50.94 -4.14 12.46
C TRP A 22 -50.29 -4.54 11.12
N THR A 23 -49.32 -3.79 10.61
CA THR A 23 -48.48 -4.28 9.51
C THR A 23 -47.43 -5.23 10.07
N GLN A 24 -47.78 -6.52 10.10
CA GLN A 24 -46.86 -7.62 10.31
C GLN A 24 -45.91 -7.66 9.11
N GLU A 25 -44.84 -6.89 9.21
CA GLU A 25 -43.61 -7.06 8.43
C GLU A 25 -43.24 -8.53 8.54
N SER A 26 -43.42 -9.29 7.47
CA SER A 26 -42.79 -10.61 7.35
C SER A 26 -41.28 -10.35 7.29
N ALA A 27 -40.69 -10.17 8.47
CA ALA A 27 -39.27 -10.15 8.67
C ALA A 27 -38.68 -11.39 7.97
N PRO A 28 -37.59 -11.25 7.21
CA PRO A 28 -36.97 -12.41 6.60
C PRO A 28 -36.66 -13.44 7.69
N ALA A 29 -37.07 -14.68 7.46
CA ALA A 29 -36.99 -15.80 8.41
C ALA A 29 -35.54 -16.24 8.72
N ASN A 30 -34.54 -15.41 8.40
CA ASN A 30 -33.14 -15.62 8.73
C ASN A 30 -32.45 -14.24 8.93
N PRO A 31 -32.37 -13.73 10.18
CA PRO A 31 -31.59 -12.53 10.50
C PRO A 31 -30.07 -12.72 10.25
N THR A 32 -29.63 -13.96 10.07
CA THR A 32 -28.23 -14.36 9.97
C THR A 32 -27.64 -14.25 8.56
N GLU A 33 -28.46 -14.09 7.51
CA GLU A 33 -28.00 -14.04 6.10
C GLU A 33 -27.98 -12.62 5.49
N ALA A 34 -28.49 -11.60 6.16
CA ALA A 34 -28.76 -10.28 5.55
C ALA A 34 -27.76 -9.15 5.88
N ALA A 35 -26.74 -9.39 6.71
CA ALA A 35 -25.67 -8.42 6.90
C ALA A 35 -24.34 -9.16 7.03
N ALA A 36 -23.52 -9.14 5.98
CA ALA A 36 -22.12 -9.50 6.13
C ALA A 36 -21.53 -8.70 7.31
N ASP A 37 -20.74 -9.35 8.15
CA ASP A 37 -20.00 -8.73 9.27
C ASP A 37 -19.47 -7.33 8.84
N PRO A 38 -19.82 -6.23 9.53
CA PRO A 38 -19.37 -4.89 9.19
C PRO A 38 -17.85 -4.79 8.99
N GLU A 39 -17.08 -5.58 9.74
CA GLU A 39 -15.62 -5.66 9.57
C GLU A 39 -15.25 -6.30 8.22
N ALA A 40 -15.91 -7.40 7.86
CA ALA A 40 -15.72 -8.08 6.57
C ALA A 40 -16.12 -7.16 5.39
N GLN A 41 -17.20 -6.40 5.52
CA GLN A 41 -17.61 -5.41 4.52
C GLN A 41 -16.56 -4.31 4.34
N LEU A 42 -16.02 -3.79 5.45
CA LEU A 42 -14.96 -2.78 5.40
C LEU A 42 -13.70 -3.35 4.72
N LYS A 43 -13.27 -4.54 5.11
CA LYS A 43 -12.12 -5.21 4.48
C LYS A 43 -12.31 -5.41 2.98
N ALA A 44 -13.50 -5.85 2.55
CA ALA A 44 -13.82 -6.00 1.13
C ALA A 44 -13.76 -4.66 0.38
N GLN A 45 -14.29 -3.58 0.96
CA GLN A 45 -14.22 -2.23 0.38
C GLN A 45 -12.78 -1.74 0.25
N LEU A 46 -11.94 -1.94 1.29
CA LEU A 46 -10.52 -1.58 1.24
C LEU A 46 -9.75 -2.38 0.18
N GLN A 47 -10.06 -3.67 0.03
CA GLN A 47 -9.48 -4.50 -1.03
C GLN A 47 -9.87 -4.02 -2.43
N GLN A 48 -11.13 -3.67 -2.65
CA GLN A 48 -11.59 -3.09 -3.91
C GLN A 48 -10.87 -1.77 -4.20
N LEU A 49 -10.70 -0.92 -3.19
CA LEU A 49 -10.01 0.35 -3.33
C LEU A 49 -8.52 0.19 -3.63
N LEU A 50 -7.85 -0.79 -3.00
CA LEU A 50 -6.48 -1.19 -3.34
C LEU A 50 -6.38 -1.65 -4.79
N ALA A 51 -7.26 -2.55 -5.22
CA ALA A 51 -7.29 -3.06 -6.59
C ALA A 51 -7.50 -1.93 -7.61
N ARG A 52 -8.42 -1.01 -7.32
CA ARG A 52 -8.65 0.20 -8.12
C ARG A 52 -7.39 1.06 -8.20
N GLY A 53 -6.73 1.34 -7.09
CA GLY A 53 -5.48 2.13 -7.08
C GLY A 53 -4.37 1.46 -7.91
N GLN A 54 -4.25 0.14 -7.84
CA GLN A 54 -3.30 -0.62 -8.65
C GLN A 54 -3.63 -0.53 -10.15
N GLN A 55 -4.90 -0.65 -10.51
CA GLN A 55 -5.37 -0.51 -11.88
C GLN A 55 -5.13 0.91 -12.41
N GLN A 56 -5.43 1.94 -11.62
CA GLN A 56 -5.17 3.33 -11.98
C GLN A 56 -3.68 3.59 -12.24
N ASN A 57 -2.77 2.99 -11.47
CA ASN A 57 -1.34 3.07 -11.77
C ASN A 57 -0.98 2.42 -13.12
N ARG A 58 -1.58 1.28 -13.46
CA ARG A 58 -1.40 0.63 -14.78
C ARG A 58 -1.90 1.51 -15.92
N ASP A 59 -3.03 2.18 -15.70
CA ASP A 59 -3.68 3.07 -16.66
C ASP A 59 -3.04 4.48 -16.70
N ARG A 60 -1.89 4.67 -16.05
CA ARG A 60 -1.17 5.96 -15.92
C ARG A 60 -1.98 7.07 -15.25
N GLN A 61 -3.05 6.72 -14.54
CA GLN A 61 -3.87 7.61 -13.73
C GLN A 61 -3.30 7.76 -12.31
N SER A 62 -2.00 8.01 -12.19
CA SER A 62 -1.25 7.96 -10.92
C SER A 62 -1.83 8.90 -9.85
N GLN A 63 -2.38 10.05 -10.24
CA GLN A 63 -3.01 10.97 -9.28
C GLN A 63 -4.27 10.37 -8.64
N GLN A 64 -5.07 9.63 -9.40
CA GLN A 64 -6.25 8.95 -8.84
C GLN A 64 -5.84 7.76 -7.97
N ALA A 65 -4.80 7.03 -8.38
CA ALA A 65 -4.23 5.94 -7.59
C ALA A 65 -3.75 6.44 -6.22
N ILE A 66 -3.08 7.61 -6.17
CA ILE A 66 -2.66 8.24 -4.90
C ILE A 66 -3.86 8.49 -3.99
N SER A 67 -4.97 9.01 -4.52
CA SER A 67 -6.18 9.24 -3.72
C SER A 67 -6.73 7.94 -3.15
N ALA A 68 -6.83 6.89 -3.96
CA ALA A 68 -7.29 5.57 -3.53
C ALA A 68 -6.39 4.98 -2.43
N PHE A 69 -5.08 4.97 -2.64
CA PHE A 69 -4.15 4.42 -1.65
C PHE A 69 -4.08 5.25 -0.35
N LYS A 70 -4.20 6.58 -0.41
CA LYS A 70 -4.29 7.41 0.81
C LYS A 70 -5.52 7.08 1.64
N GLN A 71 -6.67 6.84 0.98
CA GLN A 71 -7.88 6.46 1.68
C GLN A 71 -7.75 5.05 2.30
N VAL A 72 -7.16 4.08 1.58
CA VAL A 72 -6.85 2.77 2.19
C VAL A 72 -5.96 2.95 3.41
N LEU A 73 -4.84 3.67 3.27
CA LEU A 73 -3.86 3.89 4.33
C LEU A 73 -4.51 4.53 5.57
N GLY A 74 -5.31 5.57 5.38
CA GLY A 74 -5.97 6.29 6.47
C GLY A 74 -6.97 5.44 7.26
N LEU A 75 -7.60 4.45 6.61
CA LEU A 75 -8.55 3.53 7.24
C LEU A 75 -7.85 2.30 7.82
N SER A 76 -6.89 1.73 7.11
CA SER A 76 -6.24 0.47 7.49
C SER A 76 -5.25 0.63 8.65
N GLN A 77 -4.53 1.76 8.70
CA GLN A 77 -3.49 1.99 9.69
C GLN A 77 -4.00 2.04 11.14
N PRO A 78 -5.04 2.84 11.50
CA PRO A 78 -5.54 2.88 12.88
C PRO A 78 -6.22 1.57 13.31
N LEU A 79 -6.73 0.79 12.37
CA LEU A 79 -7.38 -0.51 12.62
C LEU A 79 -6.38 -1.67 12.72
N GLY A 80 -5.09 -1.43 12.49
CA GLY A 80 -4.07 -2.48 12.54
C GLY A 80 -4.12 -3.47 11.38
N TYR A 81 -4.74 -3.12 10.25
CA TYR A 81 -4.74 -3.95 9.04
C TYR A 81 -3.40 -3.81 8.32
N GLN A 82 -2.39 -4.54 8.82
CA GLN A 82 -0.99 -4.41 8.40
C GLN A 82 -0.80 -4.74 6.92
N ASP A 83 -1.45 -5.78 6.40
CA ASP A 83 -1.39 -6.16 4.97
C ASP A 83 -1.83 -5.01 4.06
N MET A 84 -2.99 -4.42 4.35
CA MET A 84 -3.56 -3.33 3.55
C MET A 84 -2.75 -2.04 3.71
N THR A 85 -2.23 -1.78 4.91
CA THR A 85 -1.36 -0.64 5.20
C THR A 85 -0.07 -0.72 4.39
N ALA A 86 0.60 -1.88 4.41
CA ALA A 86 1.81 -2.11 3.64
C ALA A 86 1.54 -1.99 2.13
N ALA A 87 0.46 -2.59 1.63
CA ALA A 87 0.07 -2.52 0.22
C ALA A 87 -0.21 -1.07 -0.24
N ALA A 88 -0.90 -0.27 0.59
CA ALA A 88 -1.18 1.12 0.30
C ALA A 88 0.10 1.98 0.27
N LEU A 89 1.02 1.77 1.21
CA LEU A 89 2.31 2.47 1.24
C LEU A 89 3.17 2.15 0.00
N ILE A 90 3.25 0.87 -0.39
CA ILE A 90 3.91 0.46 -1.65
C ILE A 90 3.23 1.08 -2.86
N GLY A 91 1.89 1.07 -2.89
CA GLY A 91 1.09 1.68 -3.94
C GLY A 91 1.41 3.16 -4.11
N LEU A 92 1.42 3.92 -3.01
CA LEU A 92 1.78 5.34 -2.97
C LEU A 92 3.20 5.56 -3.49
N GLY A 93 4.18 4.81 -2.97
CA GLY A 93 5.56 4.95 -3.41
C GLY A 93 5.71 4.75 -4.92
N ARG A 94 5.05 3.73 -5.48
CA ARG A 94 5.01 3.48 -6.92
C ARG A 94 4.32 4.60 -7.70
N SER A 95 3.18 5.10 -7.22
CA SER A 95 2.47 6.20 -7.87
C SER A 95 3.30 7.48 -7.94
N TYR A 96 4.03 7.81 -6.87
CA TYR A 96 4.92 8.96 -6.85
C TYR A 96 6.12 8.78 -7.79
N LEU A 97 6.70 7.57 -7.91
CA LEU A 97 7.71 7.30 -8.94
C LEU A 97 7.17 7.44 -10.37
N LEU A 98 5.92 7.06 -10.62
CA LEU A 98 5.28 7.24 -11.94
C LEU A 98 5.05 8.72 -12.28
N LEU A 99 5.01 9.60 -11.27
CA LEU A 99 4.91 11.05 -11.43
C LEU A 99 6.28 11.75 -11.36
N ASP A 100 7.37 10.99 -11.40
CA ASP A 100 8.75 11.47 -11.26
C ASP A 100 9.00 12.28 -9.97
N LYS A 101 8.42 11.79 -8.87
CA LYS A 101 8.53 12.36 -7.51
C LYS A 101 9.24 11.38 -6.57
N PRO A 102 10.56 11.15 -6.74
CA PRO A 102 11.29 10.15 -5.98
C PRO A 102 11.42 10.46 -4.48
N GLN A 103 11.44 11.73 -4.05
CA GLN A 103 11.48 12.08 -2.62
C GLN A 103 10.23 11.60 -1.88
N GLU A 104 9.05 11.83 -2.44
CA GLU A 104 7.79 11.34 -1.87
C GLU A 104 7.73 9.81 -1.88
N ALA A 105 8.25 9.18 -2.94
CA ALA A 105 8.31 7.72 -3.01
C ALA A 105 9.16 7.12 -1.87
N ILE A 106 10.34 7.69 -1.62
CA ILE A 106 11.22 7.31 -0.51
C ILE A 106 10.49 7.39 0.82
N ARG A 107 9.73 8.47 1.06
CA ARG A 107 8.96 8.64 2.29
C ARG A 107 7.95 7.52 2.52
N TYR A 108 7.25 7.07 1.48
CA TYR A 108 6.24 6.01 1.60
C TYR A 108 6.87 4.61 1.66
N PHE A 109 7.91 4.34 0.87
CA PHE A 109 8.63 3.07 0.98
C PHE A 109 9.33 2.92 2.33
N GLY A 110 9.90 3.99 2.88
CA GLY A 110 10.50 4.01 4.22
C GLY A 110 9.50 3.69 5.33
N GLN A 111 8.22 4.08 5.16
CA GLN A 111 7.14 3.68 6.07
C GLN A 111 6.71 2.21 5.89
N ALA A 112 6.78 1.66 4.67
CA ALA A 112 6.38 0.28 4.39
C ALA A 112 7.34 -0.76 4.98
N ALA A 113 8.65 -0.50 4.92
CA ALA A 113 9.68 -1.44 5.38
C ALA A 113 9.47 -1.95 6.82
N PRO A 114 9.26 -1.09 7.85
CA PRO A 114 9.00 -1.56 9.21
C PRO A 114 7.67 -2.32 9.36
N VAL A 115 6.68 -2.10 8.48
CA VAL A 115 5.42 -2.86 8.51
C VAL A 115 5.67 -4.28 8.05
N PHE A 116 6.36 -4.48 6.91
CA PHE A 116 6.72 -5.82 6.43
C PHE A 116 7.62 -6.57 7.42
N ARG A 117 8.56 -5.87 8.06
CA ARG A 117 9.40 -6.45 9.12
C ARG A 117 8.56 -6.98 10.29
N LYS A 118 7.60 -6.19 10.79
CA LYS A 118 6.69 -6.62 11.88
C LYS A 118 5.84 -7.82 11.50
N MET A 119 5.46 -7.93 10.23
CA MET A 119 4.71 -9.07 9.70
C MET A 119 5.58 -10.30 9.41
N ASN A 120 6.91 -10.21 9.61
CA ASN A 120 7.88 -11.22 9.17
C ASN A 120 7.82 -11.53 7.65
N ASN A 121 7.35 -10.59 6.84
CA ASN A 121 7.27 -10.74 5.39
C ASN A 121 8.59 -10.29 4.74
N ARG A 122 9.55 -11.23 4.67
CA ARG A 122 10.90 -10.98 4.12
C ARG A 122 10.88 -10.59 2.63
N PRO A 123 10.10 -11.25 1.75
CA PRO A 123 10.02 -10.83 0.34
C PRO A 123 9.47 -9.40 0.17
N GLY A 124 8.47 -9.02 0.98
CA GLY A 124 7.91 -7.67 0.99
C GLY A 124 8.91 -6.62 1.46
N GLU A 125 9.65 -6.91 2.53
CA GLU A 125 10.72 -6.04 3.04
C GLU A 125 11.85 -5.87 2.00
N ALA A 126 12.30 -6.97 1.38
CA ALA A 126 13.31 -6.94 0.31
C ALA A 126 12.87 -6.10 -0.89
N SER A 127 11.63 -6.29 -1.36
CA SER A 127 11.04 -5.51 -2.45
C SER A 127 10.94 -4.02 -2.11
N THR A 128 10.73 -3.69 -0.85
CA THR A 128 10.68 -2.31 -0.36
C THR A 128 12.07 -1.67 -0.40
N PHE A 129 13.10 -2.35 0.11
CA PHE A 129 14.47 -1.85 0.03
C PHE A 129 14.96 -1.73 -1.40
N TYR A 130 14.62 -2.67 -2.28
CA TYR A 130 14.91 -2.53 -3.71
C TYR A 130 14.28 -1.26 -4.29
N SER A 131 13.03 -0.97 -3.92
CA SER A 131 12.32 0.22 -4.38
C SER A 131 12.91 1.53 -3.81
N LEU A 132 13.40 1.51 -2.57
CA LEU A 132 14.16 2.61 -1.97
C LEU A 132 15.47 2.85 -2.75
N GLY A 133 16.24 1.80 -3.01
CA GLY A 133 17.48 1.88 -3.78
C GLY A 133 17.26 2.46 -5.17
N ALA A 134 16.21 2.02 -5.87
CA ALA A 134 15.83 2.57 -7.17
C ALA A 134 15.40 4.05 -7.09
N SER A 135 14.76 4.46 -6.00
CA SER A 135 14.34 5.86 -5.79
C SER A 135 15.53 6.78 -5.52
N TYR A 136 16.49 6.35 -4.69
CA TYR A 136 17.74 7.09 -4.48
C TYR A 136 18.60 7.14 -5.74
N HIS A 137 18.63 6.06 -6.53
CA HIS A 137 19.33 6.06 -7.81
C HIS A 137 18.74 7.10 -8.78
N ARG A 138 17.40 7.25 -8.83
CA ARG A 138 16.72 8.31 -9.62
C ARG A 138 17.07 9.73 -9.16
N LEU A 139 17.40 9.90 -7.87
CA LEU A 139 17.89 11.17 -7.33
C LEU A 139 19.38 11.43 -7.61
N GLY A 140 20.08 10.46 -8.21
CA GLY A 140 21.53 10.53 -8.40
C GLY A 140 22.36 10.17 -7.16
N ASP A 141 21.71 9.82 -6.05
CA ASP A 141 22.39 9.38 -4.83
C ASP A 141 22.76 7.89 -4.94
N ARG A 142 23.89 7.63 -5.58
CA ARG A 142 24.41 6.27 -5.81
C ARG A 142 24.82 5.56 -4.52
N ASN A 143 25.20 6.32 -3.48
CA ASN A 143 25.64 5.73 -2.21
C ASN A 143 24.45 5.14 -1.47
N GLN A 144 23.41 5.93 -1.25
CA GLN A 144 22.18 5.42 -0.63
C GLN A 144 21.53 4.34 -1.50
N ALA A 145 21.54 4.48 -2.82
CA ALA A 145 21.04 3.45 -3.71
C ALA A 145 21.73 2.10 -3.48
N ARG A 146 23.07 2.10 -3.38
CA ARG A 146 23.88 0.90 -3.13
C ARG A 146 23.54 0.26 -1.79
N ASP A 147 23.43 1.06 -0.73
CA ASP A 147 23.13 0.58 0.62
C ASP A 147 21.79 -0.17 0.64
N TYR A 148 20.75 0.40 0.03
CA TYR A 148 19.44 -0.23 -0.03
C TYR A 148 19.40 -1.44 -0.96
N PHE A 149 20.11 -1.43 -2.09
CA PHE A 149 20.20 -2.63 -2.95
C PHE A 149 20.93 -3.78 -2.27
N ASN A 150 21.96 -3.51 -1.46
CA ASN A 150 22.64 -4.54 -0.66
C ASN A 150 21.71 -5.13 0.41
N GLN A 151 20.96 -4.29 1.13
CA GLN A 151 19.95 -4.77 2.10
C GLN A 151 18.87 -5.62 1.42
N ALA A 152 18.39 -5.21 0.25
CA ALA A 152 17.44 -6.00 -0.53
C ALA A 152 18.03 -7.35 -0.96
N LEU A 153 19.27 -7.36 -1.47
CA LEU A 153 19.98 -8.57 -1.88
C LEU A 153 20.12 -9.59 -0.74
N GLU A 154 20.49 -9.13 0.46
CA GLU A 154 20.60 -10.00 1.63
C GLU A 154 19.25 -10.66 1.97
N LEU A 155 18.17 -9.89 1.98
CA LEU A 155 16.84 -10.40 2.27
C LEU A 155 16.31 -11.33 1.17
N TYR A 156 16.56 -11.02 -0.12
CA TYR A 156 16.20 -11.93 -1.21
C TYR A 156 16.93 -13.27 -1.10
N ARG A 157 18.20 -13.28 -0.70
CA ARG A 157 18.94 -14.53 -0.43
C ARG A 157 18.36 -15.31 0.74
N GLN A 158 18.03 -14.63 1.85
CA GLN A 158 17.38 -15.26 3.00
C GLN A 158 16.01 -15.85 2.64
N ALA A 159 15.29 -15.23 1.71
CA ALA A 159 14.00 -15.69 1.22
C ALA A 159 14.08 -16.66 0.03
N GLU A 160 15.30 -17.04 -0.41
CA GLU A 160 15.56 -17.86 -1.60
C GLU A 160 14.95 -17.31 -2.92
N ASP A 161 14.69 -16.01 -2.98
CA ASP A 161 14.16 -15.32 -4.16
C ASP A 161 15.28 -15.02 -5.17
N ARG A 162 15.50 -15.96 -6.08
CA ARG A 162 16.52 -15.84 -7.14
C ARG A 162 16.26 -14.71 -8.13
N SER A 163 14.99 -14.37 -8.38
CA SER A 163 14.64 -13.28 -9.29
C SER A 163 14.98 -11.94 -8.65
N GLY A 164 14.61 -11.75 -7.38
CA GLY A 164 14.94 -10.57 -6.59
C GLY A 164 16.45 -10.40 -6.41
N GLU A 165 17.17 -11.48 -6.10
CA GLU A 165 18.64 -11.50 -6.01
C GLU A 165 19.28 -11.02 -7.33
N SER A 166 18.86 -11.58 -8.47
CA SER A 166 19.39 -11.19 -9.78
C SER A 166 19.08 -9.73 -10.12
N ALA A 167 17.91 -9.23 -9.73
CA ALA A 167 17.54 -7.83 -9.95
C ALA A 167 18.42 -6.89 -9.13
N ALA A 168 18.64 -7.17 -7.84
CA ALA A 168 19.49 -6.35 -6.97
C ALA A 168 20.94 -6.32 -7.45
N LEU A 169 21.51 -7.48 -7.81
CA LEU A 169 22.87 -7.58 -8.37
C LEU A 169 23.03 -6.78 -9.68
N SER A 170 22.02 -6.82 -10.55
CA SER A 170 22.01 -6.03 -11.79
C SER A 170 22.08 -4.53 -11.51
N GLN A 171 21.34 -4.05 -10.51
CA GLN A 171 21.38 -2.63 -10.11
C GLN A 171 22.74 -2.25 -9.51
N LEU A 172 23.29 -3.07 -8.62
CA LEU A 172 24.62 -2.84 -8.03
C LEU A 172 25.71 -2.72 -9.11
N ARG A 173 25.71 -3.63 -10.10
CA ARG A 173 26.63 -3.55 -11.24
C ARG A 173 26.41 -2.27 -12.08
N ALA A 174 25.17 -1.81 -12.23
CA ALA A 174 24.88 -0.56 -12.93
C ALA A 174 25.41 0.66 -12.16
N LEU A 175 25.44 0.61 -10.82
CA LEU A 175 26.03 1.65 -9.97
C LEU A 175 27.56 1.75 -10.06
N ASP A 176 28.24 0.71 -10.54
CA ASP A 176 29.70 0.70 -10.73
C ASP A 176 30.12 1.21 -12.12
N ARG A 177 29.19 1.30 -13.08
CA ARG A 177 29.51 1.85 -14.40
C ARG A 177 29.82 3.34 -14.29
N PRO A 178 30.90 3.83 -14.93
CA PRO A 178 31.18 5.25 -14.99
C PRO A 178 29.99 5.99 -15.60
N ASN A 179 29.63 7.13 -15.02
CA ASN A 179 28.58 7.98 -15.57
C ASN A 179 29.00 8.33 -17.01
N PRO A 180 28.15 8.11 -18.04
CA PRO A 180 28.49 8.59 -19.37
C PRO A 180 28.73 10.09 -19.22
N THR A 181 29.98 10.49 -19.39
CA THR A 181 30.42 11.88 -19.26
C THR A 181 29.46 12.72 -20.11
N VAL A 182 28.76 13.64 -19.45
CA VAL A 182 28.11 14.73 -20.18
C VAL A 182 29.25 15.42 -20.92
N SER A 183 29.34 15.17 -22.22
CA SER A 183 30.16 15.98 -23.11
C SER A 183 29.62 17.39 -22.95
N GLN A 184 30.31 18.21 -22.15
CA GLN A 184 30.02 19.63 -22.13
C GLN A 184 30.44 20.21 -23.48
N PRO A 185 29.60 21.06 -24.10
CA PRO A 185 29.94 21.73 -25.35
C PRO A 185 31.14 22.67 -25.19
#